data_AF-A0A523B1Y2-F1
#
_entry.id   AF-A0A523B1Y2-F1
#
_cell.length_a   1.000
_cell.length_b   1.000
_cell.length_c   1.000
_cell.angle_alpha   90.00
_cell.angle_beta   90.00
_cell.angle_gamma   90.00
#
_symmetry.space_group_name_H-M   'P 1'
#
loop_
_entity.id
_entity.type
_entity.pdbx_description
1 polymer ?
#
loop_
_entity_poly.entity_id
_entity_poly.type
_entity_poly.pdbx_seq_one_letter_code
_entity_poly.pdbx_strand_id
1 'polypeptide(L)'
;MPRLEVLLVTGRTLKQGAQIETARFTKDYEDVAALCFMNPDDMTELGVREGSNVKVTTEAGSVVVKVSAYKGNPRGLIFIPLGPWANAIIPAKTRSTGMPFFKDVKACVEPTDELVPSIEEIVFRNSGKKPLKVPVKYLMSPADFKCNDEGTFENHLCTICACLCDDLVLEVKGDMITNIKNACARSLAKFKSYAAERVKTPLMRVGDELKPISYDQAIDKTAEILVKAKYPLLFGWSTTSSEAAKLGVRLAELVGGIIDCLATFCHGPSVMAIQQFGIVTSTLGNIRDNADLMVFWGCNPPASHPRHFIRYSALAKGLKVKGRADRKIIVVDVRETEASRIADMFVKVKPGMDYELLTALLMVVKGFEIEDEEVAGVPREIIVKMADMMMSAKFGVLFPGLGLTATSARNRNLEAAIRLVQALNDWTTFSLVPMRGHWNVAGNNQVFAWLTGYPYAIDLSRGYPRYNPGVTTTIDLLVRGEVDAAMIVASDPGAHFPAQALKHLAKIPLIVVDPKWSLIASLADLYVPTKIVGIDAEGIGYRMDNMPLRAKQVLETYHLMDDVTFLEKLIEKVKEVKARET
;
A
#
# COMPACT_ATOMS: atom_id res chain seq x y z
N MET A 1 -21.54 21.74 21.85
CA MET A 1 -21.47 21.59 20.38
C MET A 1 -21.98 20.19 20.04
N PRO A 2 -22.70 20.01 18.92
CA PRO A 2 -23.13 18.67 18.50
C PRO A 2 -21.88 17.81 18.26
N ARG A 3 -21.92 16.59 18.79
CA ARG A 3 -20.81 15.64 18.77
C ARG A 3 -21.37 14.27 18.39
N LEU A 4 -20.72 13.61 17.45
CA LEU A 4 -21.11 12.27 17.00
C LEU A 4 -19.98 11.27 17.26
N GLU A 5 -20.30 10.17 17.94
CA GLU A 5 -19.40 9.03 18.08
C GLU A 5 -19.52 8.13 16.85
N VAL A 6 -18.39 7.82 16.22
CA VAL A 6 -18.32 7.10 14.95
C VAL A 6 -17.20 6.08 14.93
N LEU A 7 -17.22 5.20 13.94
CA LEU A 7 -16.09 4.38 13.54
C LEU A 7 -15.39 5.00 12.34
N LEU A 8 -14.07 5.15 12.42
CA LEU A 8 -13.20 5.61 11.36
C LEU A 8 -12.65 4.43 10.57
N VAL A 9 -12.83 4.50 9.25
CA VAL A 9 -12.19 3.60 8.28
C VAL A 9 -11.32 4.43 7.34
N THR A 10 -10.12 3.94 7.02
CA THR A 10 -9.26 4.56 6.01
C THR A 10 -8.97 3.60 4.87
N GLY A 11 -8.51 4.17 3.76
CA GLY A 11 -8.21 3.47 2.53
C GLY A 11 -7.97 4.44 1.40
N ARG A 12 -7.68 3.90 0.21
CA ARG A 12 -7.36 4.72 -0.95
C ARG A 12 -8.61 4.99 -1.79
N THR A 13 -8.77 6.23 -2.26
CA THR A 13 -9.75 6.56 -3.32
C THR A 13 -9.06 6.59 -4.67
N LEU A 14 -9.83 6.45 -5.77
CA LEU A 14 -9.25 6.51 -7.11
C LEU A 14 -8.61 7.88 -7.42
N LYS A 15 -9.31 8.97 -7.07
CA LYS A 15 -8.83 10.35 -7.30
C LYS A 15 -7.55 10.62 -6.51
N GLN A 16 -7.56 10.30 -5.22
CA GLN A 16 -6.38 10.42 -4.36
C GLN A 16 -5.22 9.56 -4.89
N GLY A 17 -5.49 8.30 -5.24
CA GLY A 17 -4.49 7.39 -5.79
C GLY A 17 -3.90 7.84 -7.12
N ALA A 18 -4.60 8.68 -7.90
CA ALA A 18 -4.07 9.29 -9.11
C ALA A 18 -3.23 10.54 -8.78
N GLN A 19 -3.69 11.39 -7.86
CA GLN A 19 -2.96 12.59 -7.44
C GLN A 19 -1.58 12.25 -6.84
N ILE A 20 -1.47 11.17 -6.07
CA ILE A 20 -0.18 10.68 -5.53
C ILE A 20 0.84 10.40 -6.65
N GLU A 21 0.40 9.97 -7.83
CA GLU A 21 1.29 9.68 -8.96
C GLU A 21 1.67 10.95 -9.73
N THR A 22 0.85 12.00 -9.65
CA THR A 22 1.09 13.31 -10.25
C THR A 22 2.02 14.15 -9.38
N ALA A 23 1.53 14.60 -8.23
CA ALA A 23 2.28 15.43 -7.29
C ALA A 23 1.62 15.42 -5.89
N ARG A 24 2.43 15.40 -4.84
CA ARG A 24 1.96 15.34 -3.44
C ARG A 24 1.95 16.68 -2.73
N PHE A 25 2.74 17.65 -3.18
CA PHE A 25 2.81 19.00 -2.60
C PHE A 25 1.88 20.01 -3.31
N THR A 26 0.64 19.59 -3.61
CA THR A 26 -0.32 20.40 -4.39
C THR A 26 -1.65 20.53 -3.68
N LYS A 27 -2.36 21.61 -4.00
CA LYS A 27 -3.73 21.83 -3.52
C LYS A 27 -4.69 20.73 -3.99
N ASP A 28 -4.49 20.23 -5.20
CA ASP A 28 -5.26 19.11 -5.75
C ASP A 28 -5.13 17.83 -4.91
N TYR A 29 -3.95 17.55 -4.35
CA TYR A 29 -3.77 16.41 -3.44
C TYR A 29 -4.46 16.67 -2.10
N GLU A 30 -4.34 17.87 -1.52
CA GLU A 30 -5.04 18.24 -0.28
C GLU A 30 -6.54 18.05 -0.42
N ASP A 31 -7.13 18.57 -1.49
CA ASP A 31 -8.57 18.61 -1.68
C ASP A 31 -9.18 17.21 -1.88
N VAL A 32 -8.38 16.21 -2.24
CA VAL A 32 -8.83 14.80 -2.35
C VAL A 32 -8.40 13.91 -1.19
N ALA A 33 -7.44 14.34 -0.36
CA ALA A 33 -6.89 13.56 0.74
C ALA A 33 -7.39 14.03 2.13
N ALA A 34 -7.69 15.33 2.29
CA ALA A 34 -8.17 15.93 3.53
C ALA A 34 -9.71 15.94 3.62
N LEU A 35 -10.33 14.82 3.24
CA LEU A 35 -11.79 14.64 3.20
C LEU A 35 -12.27 13.65 4.26
N CYS A 36 -13.44 13.94 4.83
CA CYS A 36 -14.21 13.03 5.68
C CYS A 36 -15.50 12.67 4.95
N PHE A 37 -15.56 11.48 4.37
CA PHE A 37 -16.77 10.96 3.77
C PHE A 37 -17.74 10.54 4.87
N MET A 38 -18.92 11.14 4.90
CA MET A 38 -19.94 10.96 5.94
C MET A 38 -21.30 10.60 5.35
N ASN A 39 -22.11 9.85 6.11
CA ASN A 39 -23.50 9.61 5.75
C ASN A 39 -24.28 10.95 5.80
N PRO A 40 -25.14 11.28 4.82
CA PRO A 40 -25.92 12.52 4.82
C PRO A 40 -26.82 12.73 6.05
N ASP A 41 -27.34 11.66 6.65
CA ASP A 41 -28.17 11.77 7.85
C ASP A 41 -27.33 12.14 9.07
N ASP A 42 -26.12 11.58 9.19
CA ASP A 42 -25.15 11.93 10.23
C ASP A 42 -24.67 13.39 10.05
N MET A 43 -24.53 13.86 8.81
CA MET A 43 -24.23 15.26 8.52
C MET A 43 -25.36 16.19 8.98
N THR A 44 -26.61 15.79 8.75
CA THR A 44 -27.80 16.53 9.17
C THR A 44 -27.90 16.59 10.70
N GLU A 45 -27.67 15.47 11.38
CA GLU A 45 -27.62 15.38 12.85
C GLU A 45 -26.52 16.27 13.45
N LEU A 46 -25.35 16.32 12.80
CA LEU A 46 -24.22 17.15 13.24
C LEU A 46 -24.37 18.63 12.84
N GLY A 47 -25.33 18.97 11.98
CA GLY A 47 -25.54 20.33 11.48
C GLY A 47 -24.49 20.81 10.48
N VAL A 48 -23.87 19.90 9.72
CA VAL A 48 -22.82 20.20 8.72
C VAL A 48 -23.31 19.93 7.31
N ARG A 49 -22.71 20.62 6.32
CA ARG A 49 -23.02 20.47 4.89
C ARG A 49 -21.78 20.08 4.10
N GLU A 50 -21.95 19.76 2.80
CA GLU A 50 -20.82 19.50 1.90
C GLU A 50 -19.79 20.64 1.99
N GLY A 51 -18.53 20.28 2.23
CA GLY A 51 -17.42 21.22 2.36
C GLY A 51 -17.28 21.90 3.73
N SER A 52 -18.18 21.66 4.69
CA SER A 52 -17.98 22.10 6.08
C SER A 52 -16.73 21.46 6.68
N ASN A 53 -16.03 22.17 7.57
CA ASN A 53 -14.91 21.60 8.32
C ASN A 53 -15.43 20.86 9.55
N VAL A 54 -14.84 19.70 9.82
CA VAL A 54 -15.06 18.93 11.05
C VAL A 54 -13.74 18.56 11.67
N LYS A 55 -13.72 18.54 13.01
CA LYS A 55 -12.62 18.01 13.79
C LYS A 55 -12.92 16.55 14.11
N VAL A 56 -12.00 15.67 13.73
CA VAL A 56 -12.07 14.24 14.00
C VAL A 56 -11.01 13.91 15.05
N THR A 57 -11.43 13.29 16.15
CA THR A 57 -10.58 12.98 17.30
C THR A 57 -10.62 11.48 17.61
N THR A 58 -9.46 10.87 17.83
CA THR A 58 -9.29 9.47 18.28
C THR A 58 -8.36 9.43 19.48
N GLU A 59 -8.05 8.24 20.00
CA GLU A 59 -7.02 8.08 21.04
C GLU A 59 -5.61 8.52 20.58
N ALA A 60 -5.36 8.62 19.28
CA ALA A 60 -4.05 8.96 18.73
C ALA A 60 -3.84 10.47 18.55
N GLY A 61 -4.92 11.25 18.46
CA GLY A 61 -4.86 12.70 18.23
C GLY A 61 -6.13 13.24 17.57
N SER A 62 -6.05 14.47 17.04
CA SER A 62 -7.14 15.12 16.30
C SER A 62 -6.68 15.74 14.98
N VAL A 63 -7.57 15.83 14.00
CA VAL A 63 -7.32 16.50 12.72
C VAL A 63 -8.59 17.19 12.20
N VAL A 64 -8.40 18.31 11.51
CA VAL A 64 -9.49 19.00 10.81
C VAL A 64 -9.48 18.58 9.35
N VAL A 65 -10.65 18.22 8.83
CA VAL A 65 -10.87 17.75 7.45
C VAL A 65 -12.20 18.28 6.92
N LYS A 66 -12.37 18.33 5.61
CA LYS A 66 -13.62 18.76 4.96
C LYS A 66 -14.60 17.61 4.82
N VAL A 67 -15.87 17.83 5.14
CA VAL A 67 -16.93 16.83 4.97
C VAL A 67 -17.28 16.67 3.50
N SER A 68 -17.46 15.42 3.08
CA SER A 68 -18.08 15.08 1.79
C SER A 68 -19.16 14.02 1.97
N ALA A 69 -20.33 14.25 1.39
CA ALA A 69 -21.49 13.38 1.52
C ALA A 69 -21.29 12.07 0.75
N TYR A 70 -21.51 10.95 1.42
CA TYR A 70 -21.47 9.63 0.80
C TYR A 70 -22.45 8.67 1.45
N LYS A 71 -23.56 8.43 0.76
CA LYS A 71 -24.63 7.52 1.19
C LYS A 71 -24.19 6.06 1.34
N GLY A 72 -23.09 5.67 0.70
CA GLY A 72 -22.55 4.31 0.82
C GLY A 72 -21.91 4.00 2.17
N ASN A 73 -21.68 4.99 3.03
CA ASN A 73 -21.30 4.76 4.42
C ASN A 73 -22.53 4.45 5.27
N PRO A 74 -22.51 3.42 6.13
CA PRO A 74 -23.54 3.25 7.15
C PRO A 74 -23.48 4.42 8.15
N ARG A 75 -24.59 4.68 8.84
CA ARG A 75 -24.64 5.67 9.91
C ARG A 75 -23.66 5.30 11.03
N GLY A 76 -23.05 6.30 11.64
CA GLY A 76 -22.01 6.12 12.66
C GLY A 76 -20.66 5.64 12.09
N LEU A 77 -20.45 5.71 10.77
CA LEU A 77 -19.17 5.38 10.14
C LEU A 77 -18.70 6.52 9.23
N ILE A 78 -17.45 6.92 9.42
CA ILE A 78 -16.78 7.88 8.55
C ILE A 78 -15.62 7.23 7.80
N PHE A 79 -15.32 7.76 6.62
CA PHE A 79 -14.16 7.33 5.84
C PHE A 79 -13.25 8.51 5.52
N ILE A 80 -11.96 8.38 5.86
CA ILE A 80 -10.93 9.39 5.52
C ILE A 80 -9.91 8.73 4.59
N PRO A 81 -9.59 9.32 3.43
CA PRO A 81 -8.55 8.82 2.55
C PRO A 81 -7.21 8.64 3.28
N LEU A 82 -6.52 7.53 3.03
CA LEU A 82 -5.24 7.22 3.65
C LEU A 82 -4.18 8.25 3.24
N GLY A 83 -3.76 9.11 4.16
CA GLY A 83 -2.80 10.17 3.90
C GLY A 83 -2.39 10.85 5.22
N PRO A 84 -1.61 11.94 5.16
CA PRO A 84 -1.06 12.54 6.37
C PRO A 84 -2.14 13.04 7.36
N TRP A 85 -3.31 13.47 6.89
CA TRP A 85 -4.44 13.82 7.76
C TRP A 85 -4.99 12.61 8.52
N ALA A 86 -5.28 11.50 7.83
CA ALA A 86 -5.72 10.26 8.48
C ALA A 86 -4.67 9.76 9.47
N ASN A 87 -3.40 9.74 9.07
CA ASN A 87 -2.30 9.22 9.88
C ASN A 87 -2.10 9.97 11.21
N ALA A 88 -2.53 11.24 11.29
CA ALA A 88 -2.49 12.02 12.52
C ALA A 88 -3.42 11.46 13.62
N ILE A 89 -4.41 10.65 13.24
CA ILE A 89 -5.43 10.11 14.13
C ILE A 89 -5.51 8.58 14.08
N ILE A 90 -4.55 7.91 13.44
CA ILE A 90 -4.46 6.44 13.46
C ILE A 90 -3.57 5.98 14.62
N PRO A 91 -4.06 5.07 15.49
CA PRO A 91 -3.23 4.46 16.52
C PRO A 91 -2.13 3.60 15.91
N ALA A 92 -0.90 3.73 16.42
CA ALA A 92 0.24 2.92 15.96
C ALA A 92 0.28 1.51 16.57
N LYS A 93 -0.69 1.16 17.45
CA LYS A 93 -0.78 -0.16 18.10
C LYS A 93 -1.04 -1.26 17.05
N THR A 94 -0.13 -2.21 16.92
CA THR A 94 -0.22 -3.29 15.91
C THR A 94 -0.82 -4.60 16.43
N ARG A 95 -0.98 -4.73 17.76
CA ARG A 95 -1.24 -5.99 18.50
C ARG A 95 -0.44 -7.17 17.95
N SER A 96 0.87 -6.99 17.84
CA SER A 96 1.83 -8.03 17.48
C SER A 96 1.72 -8.57 16.05
N THR A 97 1.24 -7.76 15.09
CA THR A 97 1.19 -8.15 13.67
C THR A 97 1.99 -7.24 12.73
N GLY A 98 2.48 -6.10 13.23
CA GLY A 98 3.03 -5.02 12.40
C GLY A 98 1.99 -4.06 11.81
N MET A 99 0.72 -4.45 11.77
CA MET A 99 -0.34 -3.73 11.06
C MET A 99 -1.12 -2.74 11.97
N PRO A 100 -1.03 -1.41 11.74
CA PRO A 100 -1.84 -0.42 12.46
C PRO A 100 -3.36 -0.60 12.24
N PHE A 101 -4.16 -0.04 13.15
CA PHE A 101 -5.62 0.00 13.01
C PHE A 101 -6.05 1.07 12.01
N PHE A 102 -5.99 0.77 10.71
CA PHE A 102 -6.52 1.67 9.68
C PHE A 102 -8.03 1.55 9.48
N LYS A 103 -8.66 0.60 10.17
CA LYS A 103 -10.11 0.38 10.15
C LYS A 103 -10.60 0.33 11.59
N ASP A 104 -11.92 0.33 11.76
CA ASP A 104 -12.63 0.18 13.03
C ASP A 104 -12.10 1.00 14.23
N VAL A 105 -11.50 2.16 13.97
CA VAL A 105 -11.01 3.07 15.01
C VAL A 105 -12.17 3.87 15.58
N LYS A 106 -12.39 3.83 16.89
CA LYS A 106 -13.36 4.71 17.55
C LYS A 106 -12.92 6.16 17.42
N ALA A 107 -13.82 7.02 16.96
CA ALA A 107 -13.58 8.42 16.75
C ALA A 107 -14.79 9.27 17.16
N CYS A 108 -14.51 10.54 17.45
CA CYS A 108 -15.51 11.57 17.67
C CYS A 108 -15.42 12.60 16.55
N VAL A 109 -16.56 13.06 16.04
CA VAL A 109 -16.65 14.14 15.05
C VAL A 109 -17.44 15.31 15.62
N GLU A 110 -16.92 16.51 15.45
CA GLU A 110 -17.57 17.77 15.83
C GLU A 110 -17.36 18.85 14.74
N PRO A 111 -18.35 19.73 14.50
CA PRO A 111 -18.16 20.88 13.61
C PRO A 111 -17.07 21.81 14.16
N THR A 112 -16.33 22.46 13.26
CA THR A 112 -15.32 23.43 13.66
C THR A 112 -15.15 24.53 12.60
N ASP A 113 -14.77 25.72 13.06
CA ASP A 113 -14.33 26.83 12.21
C ASP A 113 -12.81 26.82 11.99
N GLU A 114 -12.07 25.91 12.65
CA GLU A 114 -10.65 25.68 12.40
C GLU A 114 -10.44 25.34 10.91
N LEU A 115 -9.33 25.80 10.33
CA LEU A 115 -8.97 25.50 8.95
C LEU A 115 -8.36 24.10 8.84
N VAL A 116 -8.57 23.46 7.68
CA VAL A 116 -7.85 22.23 7.33
C VAL A 116 -6.36 22.57 7.20
N PRO A 117 -5.47 21.87 7.93
CA PRO A 117 -4.04 22.15 7.86
C PRO A 117 -3.50 21.83 6.46
N SER A 118 -2.58 22.66 5.98
CA SER A 118 -1.86 22.41 4.72
C SER A 118 -1.00 21.15 4.81
N ILE A 119 -0.50 20.65 3.68
CA ILE A 119 0.44 19.51 3.64
C ILE A 119 1.67 19.76 4.52
N GLU A 120 2.26 20.95 4.47
CA GLU A 120 3.44 21.29 5.25
C GLU A 120 3.12 21.30 6.75
N GLU A 121 1.98 21.88 7.12
CA GLU A 121 1.52 21.95 8.51
C GLU A 121 1.24 20.55 9.07
N ILE A 122 0.53 19.70 8.34
CA ILE A 122 0.19 18.35 8.79
C ILE A 122 1.42 17.45 8.86
N VAL A 123 2.35 17.55 7.90
CA VAL A 123 3.61 16.80 7.92
C VAL A 123 4.51 17.26 9.06
N PHE A 124 4.61 18.57 9.30
CA PHE A 124 5.34 19.12 10.45
C PHE A 124 4.73 18.64 11.77
N ARG A 125 3.40 18.73 11.91
CA ARG A 125 2.68 18.28 13.12
C ARG A 125 2.87 16.79 13.39
N ASN A 126 2.87 15.97 12.33
CA ASN A 126 3.01 14.53 12.45
C ASN A 126 4.44 14.06 12.72
N SER A 127 5.46 14.83 12.32
CA SER A 127 6.86 14.41 12.42
C SER A 127 7.67 15.17 13.48
N GLY A 128 7.28 16.41 13.80
CA GLY A 128 8.07 17.35 14.59
C GLY A 128 9.27 17.95 13.85
N LYS A 129 9.44 17.66 12.55
CA LYS A 129 10.55 18.16 11.72
C LYS A 129 10.02 18.95 10.54
N LYS A 130 10.61 20.11 10.27
CA LYS A 130 10.17 21.02 9.21
C LYS A 130 10.35 20.36 7.83
N PRO A 131 9.26 20.16 7.06
CA PRO A 131 9.38 19.65 5.70
C PRO A 131 10.04 20.71 4.80
N LEU A 132 11.00 20.29 3.98
CA LEU A 132 11.65 21.16 3.00
C LEU A 132 11.06 20.94 1.61
N LYS A 133 11.05 22.02 0.83
CA LYS A 133 10.69 22.02 -0.59
C LYS A 133 11.95 22.02 -1.42
N VAL A 134 11.93 21.27 -2.52
CA VAL A 134 13.03 21.29 -3.49
C VAL A 134 12.99 22.61 -4.25
N PRO A 135 14.08 23.40 -4.27
CA PRO A 135 14.21 24.54 -5.16
C PRO A 135 13.98 24.14 -6.62
N VAL A 136 13.22 24.94 -7.37
CA VAL A 136 12.85 24.66 -8.79
C VAL A 136 14.06 24.33 -9.66
N LYS A 137 15.20 24.98 -9.43
CA LYS A 137 16.47 24.73 -10.15
C LYS A 137 17.01 23.29 -10.01
N TYR A 138 16.59 22.55 -8.98
CA TYR A 138 16.99 21.15 -8.76
C TYR A 138 15.94 20.15 -9.24
N LEU A 139 14.76 20.61 -9.66
CA LEU A 139 13.71 19.76 -10.22
C LEU A 139 13.97 19.46 -11.69
N MET A 140 13.70 18.22 -12.09
CA MET A 140 13.72 17.80 -13.48
C MET A 140 12.55 18.40 -14.27
N SER A 141 12.75 18.43 -15.57
CA SER A 141 11.77 18.79 -16.60
C SER A 141 11.70 17.66 -17.63
N PRO A 142 10.67 17.63 -18.51
CA PRO A 142 10.64 16.68 -19.61
C PRO A 142 11.89 16.72 -20.52
N ALA A 143 12.59 17.85 -20.59
CA ALA A 143 13.82 17.99 -21.38
C ALA A 143 15.02 17.22 -20.81
N ASP A 144 14.95 16.77 -19.55
CA ASP A 144 16.00 15.97 -18.90
C ASP A 144 15.88 14.47 -19.26
N PHE A 145 14.92 14.09 -20.12
CA PHE A 145 14.70 12.72 -20.58
C PHE A 145 15.07 12.59 -22.05
N LYS A 146 15.53 11.39 -22.43
CA LYS A 146 15.78 11.00 -23.81
C LYS A 146 15.07 9.69 -24.13
N CYS A 147 14.67 9.46 -25.37
CA CYS A 147 14.23 8.14 -25.80
C CYS A 147 15.36 7.42 -26.53
N ASN A 148 15.55 6.13 -26.25
CA ASN A 148 16.48 5.30 -27.02
C ASN A 148 15.92 4.98 -28.41
N ASP A 149 14.60 4.73 -28.47
CA ASP A 149 13.86 4.46 -29.70
C ASP A 149 12.54 5.24 -29.68
N GLU A 150 12.16 5.83 -30.80
CA GLU A 150 10.81 6.36 -31.01
C GLU A 150 9.88 5.27 -31.56
N GLY A 151 8.59 5.36 -31.25
CA GLY A 151 7.59 4.46 -31.80
C GLY A 151 6.56 3.98 -30.80
N THR A 152 5.97 2.82 -31.09
CA THR A 152 4.92 2.21 -30.27
C THR A 152 5.50 1.04 -29.49
N PHE A 153 5.42 1.12 -28.16
CA PHE A 153 5.83 0.07 -27.24
C PHE A 153 4.59 -0.69 -26.77
N GLU A 154 4.41 -1.90 -27.28
CA GLU A 154 3.31 -2.78 -26.90
C GLU A 154 3.65 -3.63 -25.67
N ASN A 155 2.61 -4.07 -24.95
CA ASN A 155 2.71 -4.93 -23.77
C ASN A 155 3.62 -4.33 -22.67
N HIS A 156 3.59 -3.01 -22.53
CA HIS A 156 4.37 -2.32 -21.51
C HIS A 156 3.78 -2.54 -20.12
N LEU A 157 4.65 -2.63 -19.12
CA LEU A 157 4.27 -2.98 -17.75
C LEU A 157 3.91 -1.74 -16.91
N CYS A 158 2.75 -1.77 -16.25
CA CYS A 158 2.34 -0.75 -15.28
C CYS A 158 2.92 -1.03 -13.90
N THR A 159 3.90 -0.24 -13.45
CA THR A 159 4.58 -0.38 -12.15
C THR A 159 3.92 0.45 -11.02
N ILE A 160 2.62 0.28 -10.79
CA ILE A 160 1.86 1.04 -9.77
C ILE A 160 1.25 0.14 -8.69
N CYS A 161 0.23 -0.66 -9.05
CA CYS A 161 -0.44 -1.58 -8.14
C CYS A 161 -0.10 -3.02 -8.52
N ALA A 162 -0.40 -3.96 -7.63
CA ALA A 162 -0.08 -5.38 -7.85
C ALA A 162 -0.94 -6.08 -8.92
N CYS A 163 -1.76 -5.35 -9.69
CA CYS A 163 -2.28 -5.87 -10.96
C CYS A 163 -1.20 -5.99 -12.02
N LEU A 164 -0.12 -5.20 -11.90
CA LEU A 164 1.04 -5.27 -12.77
C LEU A 164 0.66 -5.41 -14.26
N CYS A 165 -0.19 -4.49 -14.73
CA CYS A 165 -0.82 -4.62 -16.04
C CYS A 165 0.24 -4.55 -17.15
N ASP A 166 0.40 -5.65 -17.86
CA ASP A 166 1.36 -5.94 -18.95
C ASP A 166 0.79 -5.72 -20.37
N ASP A 167 -0.23 -4.89 -20.52
CA ASP A 167 -0.93 -4.62 -21.79
C ASP A 167 -1.02 -3.13 -22.11
N LEU A 168 -0.19 -2.30 -21.48
CA LEU A 168 -0.12 -0.89 -21.85
C LEU A 168 0.49 -0.74 -23.24
N VAL A 169 0.00 0.23 -24.00
CA VAL A 169 0.61 0.64 -25.26
C VAL A 169 1.06 2.07 -25.10
N LEU A 170 2.37 2.30 -25.19
CA LEU A 170 2.98 3.63 -25.09
C LEU A 170 3.41 4.11 -26.47
N GLU A 171 3.08 5.36 -26.81
CA GLU A 171 3.60 6.01 -28.02
C GLU A 171 4.63 7.06 -27.59
N VAL A 172 5.89 6.87 -28.00
CA VAL A 172 7.02 7.74 -27.67
C VAL A 172 7.47 8.49 -28.92
N LYS A 173 7.54 9.83 -28.83
CA LYS A 173 8.00 10.72 -29.91
C LYS A 173 8.68 11.94 -29.29
N GLY A 174 9.81 12.36 -29.87
CA GLY A 174 10.55 13.55 -29.44
C GLY A 174 10.90 13.52 -27.95
N ASP A 175 11.51 12.42 -27.49
CA ASP A 175 11.91 12.20 -26.09
C ASP A 175 10.77 12.17 -25.05
N MET A 176 9.51 12.04 -25.49
CA MET A 176 8.34 12.11 -24.61
C MET A 176 7.35 10.98 -24.85
N ILE A 177 6.70 10.53 -23.77
CA ILE A 177 5.53 9.66 -23.84
C ILE A 177 4.33 10.52 -24.23
N THR A 178 3.91 10.43 -25.49
CA THR A 178 2.85 11.27 -26.07
C THR A 178 1.46 10.70 -25.89
N ASN A 179 1.33 9.37 -25.88
CA ASN A 179 0.05 8.69 -25.76
C ASN A 179 0.17 7.38 -25.00
N ILE A 180 -0.91 6.99 -24.34
CA ILE A 180 -0.99 5.80 -23.50
C ILE A 180 -2.36 5.16 -23.69
N LYS A 181 -2.40 3.91 -24.18
CA LYS A 181 -3.64 3.11 -24.25
C LYS A 181 -3.66 2.08 -23.14
N ASN A 182 -4.86 1.60 -22.81
CA ASN A 182 -5.11 0.63 -21.74
C ASN A 182 -4.69 1.10 -20.33
N ALA A 183 -4.49 2.41 -20.11
CA ALA A 183 -4.21 2.95 -18.78
C ALA A 183 -5.49 3.21 -17.97
N CYS A 184 -5.47 2.91 -16.66
CA CYS A 184 -6.43 3.51 -15.73
C CYS A 184 -5.97 4.91 -15.30
N ALA A 185 -6.81 5.63 -14.54
CA ALA A 185 -6.51 6.99 -14.06
C ALA A 185 -5.14 7.10 -13.36
N ARG A 186 -4.76 6.11 -12.53
CA ARG A 186 -3.46 6.09 -11.84
C ARG A 186 -2.29 5.89 -12.80
N SER A 187 -2.45 4.95 -13.74
CA SER A 187 -1.45 4.70 -14.79
C SER A 187 -1.26 5.93 -15.67
N LEU A 188 -2.35 6.58 -16.07
CA LEU A 188 -2.31 7.80 -16.86
C LEU A 188 -1.58 8.92 -16.10
N ALA A 189 -1.88 9.10 -14.81
CA ALA A 189 -1.22 10.09 -13.96
C ALA A 189 0.30 9.85 -13.87
N LYS A 190 0.74 8.62 -13.56
CA LYS A 190 2.19 8.29 -13.47
C LYS A 190 2.92 8.55 -14.79
N PHE A 191 2.41 8.01 -15.89
CA PHE A 191 3.09 8.05 -17.19
C PHE A 191 2.97 9.41 -17.90
N LYS A 192 2.02 10.28 -17.53
CA LYS A 192 2.00 11.68 -18.01
C LYS A 192 2.80 12.63 -17.13
N SER A 193 2.93 12.33 -15.84
CA SER A 193 3.65 13.16 -14.87
C SER A 193 4.96 12.51 -14.43
N TYR A 194 5.64 11.82 -15.34
CA TYR A 194 6.86 11.07 -15.03
C TYR A 194 8.01 11.98 -14.59
N ALA A 195 8.10 13.21 -15.11
CA ALA A 195 9.09 14.20 -14.71
C ALA A 195 8.71 14.96 -13.41
N ALA A 196 7.43 14.95 -13.02
CA ALA A 196 6.94 15.75 -11.90
C ALA A 196 7.53 15.27 -10.56
N GLU A 197 7.92 16.23 -9.73
CA GLU A 197 8.57 16.02 -8.42
C GLU A 197 9.86 15.19 -8.49
N ARG A 198 10.53 15.08 -9.64
CA ARG A 198 11.84 14.42 -9.73
C ARG A 198 12.98 15.40 -9.52
N VAL A 199 14.02 14.97 -8.83
CA VAL A 199 15.19 15.79 -8.50
C VAL A 199 16.39 15.34 -9.33
N LYS A 200 17.18 16.30 -9.81
CA LYS A 200 18.32 16.07 -10.72
C LYS A 200 19.54 15.43 -10.07
N THR A 201 19.69 15.57 -8.75
CA THR A 201 20.93 15.24 -8.05
C THR A 201 20.65 14.96 -6.57
N PRO A 202 21.48 14.16 -5.87
CA PRO A 202 21.35 13.97 -4.43
C PRO A 202 21.36 15.31 -3.66
N LEU A 203 20.53 15.39 -2.62
CA LEU A 203 20.36 16.58 -1.79
C LEU A 203 20.63 16.24 -0.33
N MET A 204 21.45 17.05 0.33
CA MET A 204 21.70 16.98 1.77
C MET A 204 21.03 18.14 2.49
N ARG A 205 20.38 17.84 3.61
CA ARG A 205 19.84 18.86 4.52
C ARG A 205 20.97 19.52 5.29
N VAL A 206 21.03 20.85 5.25
CA VAL A 206 21.94 21.67 6.06
C VAL A 206 21.10 22.76 6.73
N GLY A 207 20.72 22.52 7.99
CA GLY A 207 19.73 23.35 8.69
C GLY A 207 18.38 23.29 7.98
N ASP A 208 17.88 24.46 7.56
CA ASP A 208 16.61 24.63 6.84
C ASP A 208 16.77 24.67 5.31
N GLU A 209 17.94 24.32 4.78
CA GLU A 209 18.23 24.34 3.35
C GLU A 209 18.61 22.96 2.80
N LEU A 210 18.41 22.78 1.50
CA LEU A 210 18.86 21.62 0.73
C LEU A 210 20.06 22.01 -0.13
N LYS A 211 21.18 21.31 0.05
CA LYS A 211 22.40 21.50 -0.74
C LYS A 211 22.65 20.31 -1.67
N PRO A 212 22.91 20.53 -2.97
CA PRO A 212 23.24 19.46 -3.88
C PRO A 212 24.61 18.87 -3.55
N ILE A 213 24.73 17.55 -3.65
CA ILE A 213 25.98 16.80 -3.48
C ILE A 213 26.12 15.77 -4.60
N SER A 214 27.35 15.28 -4.85
CA SER A 214 27.55 14.22 -5.83
C SER A 214 27.00 12.87 -5.34
N TYR A 215 26.79 11.93 -6.27
CA TYR A 215 26.45 10.55 -5.91
C TYR A 215 27.53 9.90 -5.05
N ASP A 216 28.82 10.13 -5.33
CA ASP A 216 29.90 9.57 -4.53
C ASP A 216 29.85 10.09 -3.09
N GLN A 217 29.58 11.39 -2.89
CA GLN A 217 29.37 11.97 -1.57
C GLN A 217 28.14 11.38 -0.87
N ALA A 218 27.05 11.16 -1.60
CA ALA A 218 25.83 10.57 -1.06
C ALA A 218 26.04 9.10 -0.64
N ILE A 219 26.77 8.32 -1.45
CA ILE A 219 27.14 6.93 -1.15
C ILE A 219 28.03 6.87 0.08
N ASP A 220 29.06 7.71 0.15
CA ASP A 220 29.97 7.80 1.29
C ASP A 220 29.21 8.12 2.59
N LYS A 221 28.35 9.14 2.57
CA LYS A 221 27.53 9.53 3.73
C LYS A 221 26.54 8.45 4.14
N THR A 222 25.91 7.79 3.16
CA THR A 222 24.98 6.68 3.44
C THR A 222 25.71 5.53 4.12
N ALA A 223 26.87 5.13 3.60
CA ALA A 223 27.69 4.06 4.18
C ALA A 223 28.15 4.41 5.60
N GLU A 224 28.65 5.62 5.84
CA GLU A 224 29.06 6.10 7.17
C GLU A 224 27.91 6.03 8.18
N ILE A 225 26.71 6.50 7.81
CA ILE A 225 25.54 6.49 8.69
C ILE A 225 25.13 5.05 9.04
N LEU A 226 25.04 4.18 8.03
CA LEU A 226 24.57 2.81 8.23
C LEU A 226 25.55 1.94 9.00
N VAL A 227 26.87 2.11 8.78
CA VAL A 227 27.90 1.35 9.50
C VAL A 227 27.99 1.78 10.96
N LYS A 228 27.86 3.08 11.25
CA LYS A 228 27.89 3.62 12.61
C LYS A 228 26.64 3.29 13.43
N ALA A 229 25.52 3.03 12.78
CA ALA A 229 24.26 2.70 13.43
C ALA A 229 24.33 1.35 14.15
N LYS A 230 23.76 1.27 15.35
CA LYS A 230 23.69 0.03 16.13
C LYS A 230 22.52 -0.85 15.70
N TYR A 231 21.43 -0.25 15.23
CA TYR A 231 20.23 -0.97 14.81
C TYR A 231 19.54 -0.25 13.64
N PRO A 232 20.20 -0.22 12.46
CA PRO A 232 19.68 0.49 11.29
C PRO A 232 18.45 -0.21 10.70
N LEU A 233 17.47 0.60 10.29
CA LEU A 233 16.26 0.15 9.59
C LEU A 233 16.38 0.38 8.07
N LEU A 234 16.19 -0.69 7.30
CA LEU A 234 16.17 -0.69 5.83
C LEU A 234 14.74 -1.01 5.36
N PHE A 235 13.98 0.03 4.99
CA PHE A 235 12.54 -0.09 4.77
C PHE A 235 12.07 0.35 3.38
N GLY A 236 11.09 -0.36 2.82
CA GLY A 236 10.37 0.07 1.62
C GLY A 236 10.30 -1.03 0.56
N TRP A 237 11.14 -0.91 -0.48
CA TRP A 237 11.45 -1.93 -1.49
C TRP A 237 10.31 -2.30 -2.45
N SER A 238 9.04 -2.06 -2.11
CA SER A 238 7.89 -2.58 -2.86
C SER A 238 7.53 -1.79 -4.11
N THR A 239 8.20 -0.68 -4.36
CA THR A 239 8.11 0.04 -5.63
C THR A 239 9.42 0.14 -6.41
N THR A 240 10.40 -0.71 -6.09
CA THR A 240 11.61 -0.95 -6.90
C THR A 240 11.64 -2.41 -7.40
N SER A 241 12.68 -2.77 -8.15
CA SER A 241 12.87 -4.10 -8.76
C SER A 241 13.26 -5.17 -7.73
N SER A 242 13.07 -6.43 -8.12
CA SER A 242 13.43 -7.58 -7.28
C SER A 242 14.95 -7.72 -7.15
N GLU A 243 15.69 -7.26 -8.16
CA GLU A 243 17.14 -7.14 -8.18
C GLU A 243 17.63 -6.15 -7.11
N ALA A 244 17.02 -4.97 -7.01
CA ALA A 244 17.32 -4.01 -5.96
C ALA A 244 16.97 -4.56 -4.57
N ALA A 245 15.83 -5.25 -4.43
CA ALA A 245 15.45 -5.89 -3.17
C ALA A 245 16.45 -6.96 -2.70
N LYS A 246 17.04 -7.73 -3.63
CA LYS A 246 18.10 -8.71 -3.34
C LYS A 246 19.34 -8.03 -2.77
N LEU A 247 19.77 -6.92 -3.39
CA LEU A 247 20.89 -6.13 -2.88
C LEU A 247 20.56 -5.49 -1.53
N GLY A 248 19.31 -5.07 -1.32
CA GLY A 248 18.82 -4.59 -0.03
C GLY A 248 19.03 -5.61 1.10
N VAL A 249 18.69 -6.89 0.88
CA VAL A 249 18.97 -7.97 1.86
C VAL A 249 20.47 -8.07 2.13
N ARG A 250 21.29 -8.06 1.09
CA ARG A 250 22.76 -8.12 1.24
C ARG A 250 23.31 -6.94 2.03
N LEU A 251 22.81 -5.74 1.77
CA LEU A 251 23.18 -4.54 2.52
C LEU A 251 22.78 -4.68 4.00
N ALA A 252 21.55 -5.14 4.28
CA ALA A 252 21.07 -5.36 5.64
C ALA A 252 21.91 -6.38 6.43
N GLU A 253 22.36 -7.46 5.78
CA GLU A 253 23.30 -8.42 6.36
C GLU A 253 24.64 -7.76 6.74
N LEU A 254 25.20 -6.96 5.82
CA LEU A 254 26.50 -6.32 6.02
C LEU A 254 26.47 -5.31 7.17
N VAL A 255 25.38 -4.56 7.31
CA VAL A 255 25.25 -3.54 8.37
C VAL A 255 24.67 -4.10 9.67
N GLY A 256 24.18 -5.36 9.68
CA GLY A 256 23.54 -5.95 10.86
C GLY A 256 22.22 -5.28 11.23
N GLY A 257 21.41 -4.92 10.22
CA GLY A 257 20.19 -4.14 10.39
C GLY A 257 18.90 -4.95 10.29
N ILE A 258 17.79 -4.23 10.31
CA ILE A 258 16.44 -4.74 10.01
C ILE A 258 16.14 -4.49 8.54
N ILE A 259 15.64 -5.49 7.81
CA ILE A 259 15.02 -5.29 6.50
C ILE A 259 13.52 -5.62 6.54
N ASP A 260 12.71 -4.68 6.10
CA ASP A 260 11.25 -4.80 6.10
C ASP A 260 10.64 -4.08 4.90
N CYS A 261 9.44 -4.49 4.48
CA CYS A 261 8.77 -3.96 3.28
C CYS A 261 7.32 -3.55 3.56
N LEU A 262 6.63 -3.02 2.56
CA LEU A 262 5.26 -2.50 2.72
C LEU A 262 4.24 -3.58 3.12
N ALA A 263 4.61 -4.86 3.11
CA ALA A 263 3.77 -5.93 3.67
C ALA A 263 3.43 -5.65 5.15
N THR A 264 4.35 -5.07 5.93
CA THR A 264 4.21 -4.82 7.37
C THR A 264 2.94 -4.06 7.75
N PHE A 265 2.52 -3.08 6.93
CA PHE A 265 1.29 -2.29 7.12
C PHE A 265 0.23 -2.59 6.03
N CYS A 266 0.27 -3.78 5.43
CA CYS A 266 -0.64 -4.16 4.35
C CYS A 266 -1.12 -5.60 4.51
N HIS A 267 -0.39 -6.56 3.93
CA HIS A 267 -0.73 -7.99 3.92
C HIS A 267 0.18 -8.86 4.81
N GLY A 268 0.96 -8.26 5.71
CA GLY A 268 1.71 -8.97 6.76
C GLY A 268 0.83 -9.93 7.57
N PRO A 269 -0.37 -9.51 8.02
CA PRO A 269 -1.32 -10.43 8.65
C PRO A 269 -1.74 -11.61 7.76
N SER A 270 -1.82 -11.42 6.43
CA SER A 270 -2.06 -12.53 5.50
C SER A 270 -0.88 -13.50 5.47
N VAL A 271 0.36 -12.99 5.47
CA VAL A 271 1.57 -13.82 5.52
C VAL A 271 1.60 -14.68 6.78
N MET A 272 1.28 -14.11 7.95
CA MET A 272 1.20 -14.83 9.22
C MET A 272 0.17 -15.96 9.16
N ALA A 273 -1.01 -15.70 8.58
CA ALA A 273 -2.05 -16.72 8.43
C ALA A 273 -1.63 -17.86 7.48
N ILE A 274 -0.96 -17.53 6.38
CA ILE A 274 -0.42 -18.50 5.42
C ILE A 274 0.65 -19.37 6.06
N GLN A 275 1.52 -18.80 6.91
CA GLN A 275 2.54 -19.58 7.64
C GLN A 275 1.90 -20.61 8.59
N GLN A 276 0.72 -20.33 9.13
CA GLN A 276 0.03 -21.21 10.07
C GLN A 276 -0.79 -22.32 9.39
N PHE A 277 -1.48 -22.00 8.28
CA PHE A 277 -2.46 -22.91 7.66
C PHE A 277 -2.19 -23.26 6.20
N GLY A 278 -1.16 -22.69 5.59
CA GLY A 278 -0.92 -22.77 4.14
C GLY A 278 -1.89 -21.90 3.34
N ILE A 279 -1.86 -22.04 2.01
CA ILE A 279 -2.78 -21.32 1.10
C ILE A 279 -3.10 -22.18 -0.11
N VAL A 280 -4.40 -22.25 -0.46
CA VAL A 280 -4.87 -22.79 -1.75
C VAL A 280 -5.05 -21.60 -2.68
N THR A 281 -4.18 -21.45 -3.68
CA THR A 281 -4.14 -20.26 -4.55
C THR A 281 -4.16 -20.59 -6.04
N SER A 282 -4.28 -19.56 -6.87
CA SER A 282 -4.32 -19.68 -8.33
C SER A 282 -3.80 -18.44 -9.03
N THR A 283 -3.39 -18.58 -10.29
CA THR A 283 -2.99 -17.42 -11.11
C THR A 283 -4.22 -16.63 -11.57
N LEU A 284 -4.05 -15.32 -11.78
CA LEU A 284 -5.12 -14.46 -12.30
C LEU A 284 -5.59 -14.88 -13.70
N GLY A 285 -4.72 -15.52 -14.49
CA GLY A 285 -5.09 -16.10 -15.78
C GLY A 285 -6.05 -17.28 -15.63
N ASN A 286 -5.74 -18.22 -14.72
CA ASN A 286 -6.62 -19.36 -14.45
C ASN A 286 -7.99 -18.91 -13.88
N ILE A 287 -7.98 -17.92 -12.99
CA ILE A 287 -9.21 -17.31 -12.44
C ILE A 287 -10.03 -16.65 -13.54
N ARG A 288 -9.39 -15.82 -14.39
CA ARG A 288 -10.05 -15.21 -15.55
C ARG A 288 -10.74 -16.26 -16.39
N ASP A 289 -10.07 -17.38 -16.67
CA ASP A 289 -10.56 -18.36 -17.63
C ASP A 289 -11.65 -19.28 -17.09
N ASN A 290 -11.64 -19.57 -15.78
CA ASN A 290 -12.49 -20.62 -15.18
C ASN A 290 -13.47 -20.15 -14.10
N ALA A 291 -13.20 -19.06 -13.38
CA ALA A 291 -13.96 -18.74 -12.17
C ALA A 291 -15.39 -18.27 -12.45
N ASP A 292 -16.39 -19.04 -12.04
CA ASP A 292 -17.81 -18.70 -12.16
C ASP A 292 -18.39 -18.07 -10.88
N LEU A 293 -17.67 -18.16 -9.75
CA LEU A 293 -17.96 -17.41 -8.53
C LEU A 293 -16.75 -16.60 -8.07
N MET A 294 -16.99 -15.33 -7.74
CA MET A 294 -15.98 -14.42 -7.19
C MET A 294 -16.47 -13.77 -5.91
N VAL A 295 -15.68 -13.88 -4.84
CA VAL A 295 -15.95 -13.26 -3.55
C VAL A 295 -14.90 -12.17 -3.30
N PHE A 296 -15.32 -10.91 -3.31
CA PHE A 296 -14.48 -9.78 -2.92
C PHE A 296 -14.76 -9.43 -1.46
N TRP A 297 -13.80 -9.68 -0.58
CA TRP A 297 -13.99 -9.49 0.86
C TRP A 297 -13.08 -8.39 1.40
N GLY A 298 -13.68 -7.31 1.89
CA GLY A 298 -12.96 -6.19 2.49
C GLY A 298 -12.02 -5.51 1.48
N CYS A 299 -12.41 -5.46 0.21
CA CYS A 299 -11.64 -4.81 -0.85
C CYS A 299 -12.55 -4.07 -1.82
N ASN A 300 -12.00 -2.98 -2.40
CA ASN A 300 -12.65 -2.20 -3.44
C ASN A 300 -11.73 -2.08 -4.67
N PRO A 301 -11.63 -3.14 -5.50
CA PRO A 301 -10.73 -3.16 -6.66
C PRO A 301 -10.92 -1.97 -7.62
N PRO A 302 -12.13 -1.47 -7.93
CA PRO A 302 -12.30 -0.26 -8.74
C PRO A 302 -11.49 0.95 -8.26
N ALA A 303 -11.29 1.12 -6.94
CA ALA A 303 -10.48 2.20 -6.37
C ALA A 303 -9.00 1.83 -6.21
N SER A 304 -8.69 0.63 -5.71
CA SER A 304 -7.32 0.23 -5.36
C SER A 304 -6.54 -0.37 -6.53
N HIS A 305 -7.24 -1.12 -7.38
CA HIS A 305 -6.72 -1.93 -8.49
C HIS A 305 -7.61 -1.75 -9.74
N PRO A 306 -7.69 -0.55 -10.34
CA PRO A 306 -8.84 -0.15 -11.14
C PRO A 306 -9.12 -1.03 -12.38
N ARG A 307 -8.10 -1.74 -12.89
CA ARG A 307 -8.23 -2.65 -14.03
C ARG A 307 -8.42 -4.12 -13.64
N HIS A 308 -8.44 -4.47 -12.35
CA HIS A 308 -8.56 -5.85 -11.89
C HIS A 308 -9.84 -6.52 -12.42
N PHE A 309 -10.98 -5.82 -12.36
CA PHE A 309 -12.25 -6.32 -12.87
C PHE A 309 -12.21 -6.57 -14.37
N ILE A 310 -11.67 -5.63 -15.14
CA ILE A 310 -11.68 -5.69 -16.61
C ILE A 310 -10.64 -6.67 -17.16
N ARG A 311 -9.51 -6.88 -16.47
CA ARG A 311 -8.42 -7.73 -16.94
C ARG A 311 -8.48 -9.17 -16.43
N TYR A 312 -8.87 -9.36 -15.17
CA TYR A 312 -8.61 -10.62 -14.48
C TYR A 312 -9.84 -11.26 -13.83
N SER A 313 -10.92 -10.52 -13.62
CA SER A 313 -12.02 -10.99 -12.77
C SER A 313 -13.41 -10.62 -13.31
N ALA A 314 -14.17 -9.81 -12.56
CA ALA A 314 -15.61 -9.61 -12.70
C ALA A 314 -16.13 -9.37 -14.13
N LEU A 315 -15.37 -8.63 -14.94
CA LEU A 315 -15.75 -8.22 -16.29
C LEU A 315 -14.87 -8.83 -17.38
N ALA A 316 -13.84 -9.58 -16.99
CA ALA A 316 -12.87 -10.12 -17.92
C ALA A 316 -13.47 -11.30 -18.71
N LYS A 317 -13.17 -11.35 -20.01
CA LYS A 317 -13.53 -12.49 -20.86
C LYS A 317 -12.48 -13.57 -20.69
N GLY A 318 -12.92 -14.77 -20.30
CA GLY A 318 -12.10 -15.96 -20.15
C GLY A 318 -12.36 -16.99 -21.24
N LEU A 319 -11.59 -18.08 -21.19
CA LEU A 319 -11.76 -19.21 -22.11
C LEU A 319 -13.08 -19.97 -21.89
N LYS A 320 -13.41 -20.35 -20.65
CA LYS A 320 -14.66 -21.05 -20.32
C LYS A 320 -15.77 -20.10 -19.92
N VAL A 321 -15.45 -19.11 -19.11
CA VAL A 321 -16.37 -18.07 -18.65
C VAL A 321 -16.32 -16.88 -19.62
N LYS A 322 -17.39 -16.62 -20.37
CA LYS A 322 -17.38 -15.66 -21.50
C LYS A 322 -17.52 -14.20 -21.09
N GLY A 323 -17.83 -13.92 -19.83
CA GLY A 323 -17.87 -12.56 -19.28
C GLY A 323 -18.72 -12.48 -18.01
N ARG A 324 -19.22 -11.29 -17.70
CA ARG A 324 -20.00 -11.00 -16.47
C ARG A 324 -21.25 -11.87 -16.30
N ALA A 325 -21.93 -12.23 -17.40
CA ALA A 325 -23.17 -13.02 -17.36
C ALA A 325 -22.95 -14.44 -16.80
N ASP A 326 -21.76 -15.00 -17.01
CA ASP A 326 -21.37 -16.34 -16.56
C ASP A 326 -20.74 -16.32 -15.16
N ARG A 327 -20.70 -15.16 -14.50
CA ARG A 327 -20.09 -14.98 -13.18
C ARG A 327 -21.13 -14.57 -12.14
N LYS A 328 -21.04 -15.16 -10.97
CA LYS A 328 -21.65 -14.67 -9.74
C LYS A 328 -20.62 -13.91 -8.92
N ILE A 329 -21.00 -12.76 -8.39
CA ILE A 329 -20.14 -11.87 -7.63
C ILE A 329 -20.77 -11.63 -6.26
N ILE A 330 -20.03 -11.99 -5.23
CA ILE A 330 -20.34 -11.67 -3.84
C ILE A 330 -19.36 -10.59 -3.38
N VAL A 331 -19.88 -9.52 -2.78
CA VAL A 331 -19.06 -8.48 -2.15
C VAL A 331 -19.41 -8.45 -0.67
N VAL A 332 -18.40 -8.62 0.18
CA VAL A 332 -18.53 -8.47 1.63
C VAL A 332 -17.72 -7.24 2.05
N ASP A 333 -18.40 -6.19 2.48
CA ASP A 333 -17.77 -4.94 2.92
C ASP A 333 -18.69 -4.19 3.88
N VAL A 334 -18.12 -3.34 4.73
CA VAL A 334 -18.87 -2.49 5.66
C VAL A 334 -19.50 -1.28 4.95
N ARG A 335 -19.00 -0.94 3.75
CA ARG A 335 -19.46 0.18 2.92
C ARG A 335 -19.99 -0.30 1.58
N GLU A 336 -21.00 0.40 1.06
CA GLU A 336 -21.49 0.20 -0.32
C GLU A 336 -20.56 0.91 -1.32
N THR A 337 -19.45 0.26 -1.62
CA THR A 337 -18.40 0.77 -2.52
C THR A 337 -18.75 0.59 -4.01
N GLU A 338 -17.90 1.07 -4.91
CA GLU A 338 -18.06 0.84 -6.35
C GLU A 338 -18.08 -0.66 -6.69
N ALA A 339 -17.39 -1.50 -5.91
CA ALA A 339 -17.41 -2.95 -6.09
C ALA A 339 -18.80 -3.55 -5.81
N SER A 340 -19.53 -3.07 -4.79
CA SER A 340 -20.84 -3.63 -4.43
C SER A 340 -21.90 -3.39 -5.51
N ARG A 341 -21.75 -2.35 -6.32
CA ARG A 341 -22.70 -1.99 -7.39
C ARG A 341 -22.81 -3.04 -8.50
N ILE A 342 -21.78 -3.88 -8.68
CA ILE A 342 -21.80 -4.96 -9.67
C ILE A 342 -22.07 -6.33 -9.07
N ALA A 343 -22.20 -6.41 -7.74
CA ALA A 343 -22.39 -7.66 -7.03
C ALA A 343 -23.78 -8.24 -7.31
N ASP A 344 -23.86 -9.56 -7.47
CA ASP A 344 -25.13 -10.28 -7.42
C ASP A 344 -25.63 -10.41 -5.98
N MET A 345 -24.71 -10.34 -5.01
CA MET A 345 -24.99 -10.35 -3.59
C MET A 345 -24.02 -9.42 -2.86
N PHE A 346 -24.55 -8.39 -2.22
CA PHE A 346 -23.79 -7.54 -1.31
C PHE A 346 -24.15 -7.89 0.13
N VAL A 347 -23.13 -8.26 0.91
CA VAL A 347 -23.25 -8.62 2.33
C VAL A 347 -22.59 -7.52 3.14
N LYS A 348 -23.40 -6.74 3.86
CA LYS A 348 -22.93 -5.67 4.73
C LYS A 348 -22.58 -6.23 6.10
N VAL A 349 -21.33 -6.59 6.29
CA VAL A 349 -20.82 -7.05 7.60
C VAL A 349 -20.70 -5.86 8.56
N LYS A 350 -20.96 -6.11 9.86
CA LYS A 350 -20.73 -5.12 10.91
C LYS A 350 -19.22 -4.87 11.05
N PRO A 351 -18.77 -3.61 11.15
CA PRO A 351 -17.34 -3.30 11.28
C PRO A 351 -16.66 -4.06 12.41
N GLY A 352 -15.53 -4.71 12.08
CA GLY A 352 -14.72 -5.48 13.03
C GLY A 352 -15.24 -6.88 13.34
N MET A 353 -16.32 -7.35 12.69
CA MET A 353 -16.94 -8.66 12.92
C MET A 353 -16.77 -9.65 11.74
N ASP A 354 -15.74 -9.44 10.91
CA ASP A 354 -15.43 -10.34 9.78
C ASP A 354 -15.06 -11.76 10.24
N TYR A 355 -14.41 -11.90 11.40
CA TYR A 355 -14.01 -13.20 11.95
C TYR A 355 -15.22 -14.08 12.25
N GLU A 356 -16.23 -13.50 12.90
CA GLU A 356 -17.48 -14.17 13.27
C GLU A 356 -18.24 -14.59 12.02
N LEU A 357 -18.36 -13.72 11.01
CA LEU A 357 -19.03 -14.04 9.76
C LEU A 357 -18.30 -15.17 8.98
N LEU A 358 -16.97 -15.12 8.90
CA LEU A 358 -16.17 -16.18 8.27
C LEU A 358 -16.32 -17.52 9.00
N THR A 359 -16.40 -17.48 10.34
CA THR A 359 -16.59 -18.67 11.17
C THR A 359 -17.98 -19.27 10.97
N ALA A 360 -19.03 -18.43 10.92
CA ALA A 360 -20.39 -18.86 10.64
C ALA A 360 -20.51 -19.51 9.24
N LEU A 361 -19.87 -18.93 8.21
CA LEU A 361 -19.82 -19.55 6.88
C LEU A 361 -19.10 -20.90 6.91
N LEU A 362 -17.98 -21.00 7.61
CA LEU A 362 -17.24 -22.26 7.76
C LEU A 362 -18.09 -23.32 8.47
N MET A 363 -18.87 -22.95 9.48
CA MET A 363 -19.81 -23.85 10.16
C MET A 363 -20.82 -24.43 9.18
N VAL A 364 -21.48 -23.59 8.38
CA VAL A 364 -22.47 -24.04 7.38
C VAL A 364 -21.82 -24.96 6.33
N VAL A 365 -20.65 -24.59 5.80
CA VAL A 365 -19.92 -25.42 4.82
C VAL A 365 -19.51 -26.79 5.39
N LYS A 366 -19.34 -26.89 6.71
CA LYS A 366 -19.06 -28.15 7.42
C LYS A 366 -20.32 -28.88 7.90
N GLY A 367 -21.52 -28.40 7.55
CA GLY A 367 -22.79 -29.05 7.87
C GLY A 367 -23.31 -28.77 9.28
N PHE A 368 -22.77 -27.76 9.97
CA PHE A 368 -23.29 -27.30 11.25
C PHE A 368 -24.38 -26.24 11.05
N GLU A 369 -25.34 -26.21 11.97
CA GLU A 369 -26.40 -25.19 11.98
C GLU A 369 -25.94 -23.94 12.74
N ILE A 370 -26.45 -22.77 12.33
CA ILE A 370 -26.30 -21.52 13.06
C ILE A 370 -27.53 -21.37 13.95
N GLU A 371 -27.34 -21.25 15.27
CA GLU A 371 -28.43 -21.10 16.23
C GLU A 371 -28.97 -19.67 16.31
N ASP A 372 -28.13 -18.66 16.05
CA ASP A 372 -28.49 -17.23 16.08
C ASP A 372 -29.22 -16.81 14.80
N GLU A 373 -30.21 -15.93 14.90
CA GLU A 373 -30.95 -15.40 13.74
C GLU A 373 -30.06 -14.51 12.84
N GLU A 374 -29.00 -13.93 13.41
CA GLU A 374 -28.07 -13.04 12.74
C GLU A 374 -26.65 -13.22 13.31
N VAL A 375 -25.63 -13.20 12.45
CA VAL A 375 -24.22 -13.13 12.87
C VAL A 375 -23.58 -11.92 12.20
N ALA A 376 -22.90 -11.08 12.99
CA ALA A 376 -22.14 -9.93 12.48
C ALA A 376 -22.94 -8.94 11.61
N GLY A 377 -24.23 -8.71 11.90
CA GLY A 377 -25.08 -7.84 11.06
C GLY A 377 -25.73 -8.55 9.88
N VAL A 378 -25.51 -9.87 9.72
CA VAL A 378 -25.94 -10.64 8.54
C VAL A 378 -26.95 -11.72 8.95
N PRO A 379 -28.19 -11.69 8.44
CA PRO A 379 -29.20 -12.68 8.76
C PRO A 379 -28.76 -14.09 8.37
N ARG A 380 -29.13 -15.09 9.17
CA ARG A 380 -28.80 -16.51 8.96
C ARG A 380 -29.09 -16.97 7.54
N GLU A 381 -30.25 -16.63 7.00
CA GLU A 381 -30.67 -17.00 5.64
C GLU A 381 -29.69 -16.50 4.57
N ILE A 382 -29.13 -15.30 4.76
CA ILE A 382 -28.12 -14.70 3.86
C ILE A 382 -26.79 -15.45 3.99
N ILE A 383 -26.40 -15.85 5.20
CA ILE A 383 -25.18 -16.64 5.43
C ILE A 383 -25.30 -18.01 4.76
N VAL A 384 -26.42 -18.71 4.96
CA VAL A 384 -26.70 -20.01 4.33
C VAL A 384 -26.72 -19.89 2.82
N LYS A 385 -27.43 -18.90 2.26
CA LYS A 385 -27.45 -18.64 0.81
C LYS A 385 -26.05 -18.36 0.25
N MET A 386 -25.22 -17.61 0.97
CA MET A 386 -23.85 -17.35 0.57
C MET A 386 -23.02 -18.64 0.55
N ALA A 387 -23.14 -19.48 1.58
CA ALA A 387 -22.47 -20.79 1.64
C ALA A 387 -22.93 -21.71 0.50
N ASP A 388 -24.23 -21.78 0.20
CA ASP A 388 -24.77 -22.58 -0.91
C ASP A 388 -24.21 -22.14 -2.26
N MET A 389 -24.14 -20.82 -2.50
CA MET A 389 -23.50 -20.28 -3.70
C MET A 389 -22.03 -20.68 -3.79
N MET A 390 -21.30 -20.66 -2.67
CA MET A 390 -19.89 -21.04 -2.60
C MET A 390 -19.67 -22.54 -2.85
N MET A 391 -20.49 -23.41 -2.27
CA MET A 391 -20.40 -24.87 -2.45
C MET A 391 -20.83 -25.32 -3.85
N SER A 392 -21.75 -24.59 -4.50
CA SER A 392 -22.31 -24.94 -5.81
C SER A 392 -21.53 -24.40 -7.01
N ALA A 393 -20.51 -23.55 -6.78
CA ALA A 393 -19.68 -23.00 -7.85
C ALA A 393 -18.92 -24.10 -8.59
N LYS A 394 -18.53 -23.90 -9.86
CA LYS A 394 -17.60 -24.80 -10.56
C LYS A 394 -16.15 -24.47 -10.26
N PHE A 395 -15.85 -23.19 -10.13
CA PHE A 395 -14.57 -22.67 -9.69
C PHE A 395 -14.80 -21.35 -8.95
N GLY A 396 -14.60 -21.38 -7.65
CA GLY A 396 -14.70 -20.21 -6.78
C GLY A 396 -13.35 -19.55 -6.51
N VAL A 397 -13.37 -18.23 -6.32
CA VAL A 397 -12.21 -17.48 -5.83
C VAL A 397 -12.61 -16.46 -4.76
N LEU A 398 -11.82 -16.40 -3.69
CA LEU A 398 -11.91 -15.39 -2.64
C LEU A 398 -10.73 -14.41 -2.75
N PHE A 399 -11.04 -13.13 -2.89
CA PHE A 399 -10.10 -12.01 -2.93
C PHE A 399 -10.17 -11.20 -1.63
N PRO A 400 -9.35 -11.50 -0.61
CA PRO A 400 -9.32 -10.72 0.61
C PRO A 400 -8.46 -9.45 0.45
N GLY A 401 -8.94 -8.33 0.99
CA GLY A 401 -8.21 -7.08 1.03
C GLY A 401 -7.88 -6.57 2.43
N LEU A 402 -7.61 -5.26 2.50
CA LEU A 402 -7.28 -4.58 3.75
C LEU A 402 -8.43 -4.56 4.76
N GLY A 403 -9.67 -4.78 4.33
CA GLY A 403 -10.81 -4.97 5.24
C GLY A 403 -10.56 -6.07 6.27
N LEU A 404 -9.85 -7.13 5.88
CA LEU A 404 -9.53 -8.23 6.78
C LEU A 404 -8.19 -8.06 7.52
N THR A 405 -7.21 -7.38 6.92
CA THR A 405 -5.86 -7.27 7.51
C THR A 405 -5.72 -6.08 8.47
N ALA A 406 -6.51 -5.02 8.27
CA ALA A 406 -6.36 -3.72 8.94
C ALA A 406 -7.41 -3.43 10.02
N THR A 407 -8.35 -4.36 10.23
CA THR A 407 -9.43 -4.29 11.22
C THR A 407 -9.10 -5.18 12.42
N SER A 408 -9.98 -5.24 13.42
CA SER A 408 -9.95 -6.23 14.49
C SER A 408 -9.71 -7.66 14.01
N ALA A 409 -9.12 -8.50 14.86
CA ALA A 409 -8.72 -9.90 14.58
C ALA A 409 -7.60 -10.11 13.52
N ARG A 410 -7.40 -9.20 12.55
CA ARG A 410 -6.26 -9.17 11.59
C ARG A 410 -5.89 -10.52 10.98
N ASN A 411 -4.79 -11.15 11.42
CA ASN A 411 -4.33 -12.43 10.89
C ASN A 411 -5.37 -13.53 11.13
N ARG A 412 -6.11 -13.49 12.25
CA ARG A 412 -7.18 -14.45 12.54
C ARG A 412 -8.33 -14.40 11.53
N ASN A 413 -8.64 -13.23 10.95
CA ASN A 413 -9.59 -13.14 9.84
C ASN A 413 -9.09 -13.93 8.64
N LEU A 414 -7.80 -13.80 8.30
CA LEU A 414 -7.23 -14.49 7.16
C LEU A 414 -7.08 -15.99 7.43
N GLU A 415 -6.81 -16.39 8.66
CA GLU A 415 -6.83 -17.80 9.07
C GLU A 415 -8.23 -18.41 8.86
N ALA A 416 -9.28 -17.70 9.28
CA ALA A 416 -10.66 -18.14 9.06
C ALA A 416 -11.01 -18.22 7.56
N ALA A 417 -10.60 -17.23 6.76
CA ALA A 417 -10.82 -17.23 5.32
C ALA A 417 -10.07 -18.36 4.60
N ILE A 418 -8.83 -18.65 5.00
CA ILE A 418 -8.04 -19.77 4.46
C ILE A 418 -8.73 -21.09 4.80
N ARG A 419 -9.15 -21.29 6.04
CA ARG A 419 -9.84 -22.51 6.48
C ARG A 419 -11.19 -22.70 5.78
N LEU A 420 -11.93 -21.62 5.53
CA LEU A 420 -13.15 -21.64 4.73
C LEU A 420 -12.86 -22.12 3.30
N VAL A 421 -11.85 -21.56 2.64
CA VAL A 421 -11.46 -21.98 1.28
C VAL A 421 -10.98 -23.42 1.25
N GLN A 422 -10.23 -23.88 2.26
CA GLN A 422 -9.81 -25.28 2.38
C GLN A 422 -11.03 -26.21 2.51
N ALA A 423 -12.00 -25.87 3.37
CA ALA A 423 -13.23 -26.64 3.55
C ALA A 423 -14.11 -26.67 2.29
N LEU A 424 -14.16 -25.57 1.53
CA LEU A 424 -14.89 -25.52 0.27
C LEU A 424 -14.32 -26.47 -0.79
N ASN A 425 -13.03 -26.83 -0.70
CA ASN A 425 -12.43 -27.81 -1.60
C ASN A 425 -12.92 -29.26 -1.37
N ASP A 426 -13.65 -29.53 -0.29
CA ASP A 426 -14.40 -30.79 -0.13
C ASP A 426 -15.62 -30.86 -1.08
N TRP A 427 -16.08 -29.70 -1.58
CA TRP A 427 -17.28 -29.56 -2.42
C TRP A 427 -16.96 -29.16 -3.87
N THR A 428 -16.06 -28.19 -4.05
CA THR A 428 -15.71 -27.63 -5.37
C THR A 428 -14.32 -27.00 -5.39
N THR A 429 -13.76 -26.76 -6.57
CA THR A 429 -12.47 -26.05 -6.67
C THR A 429 -12.62 -24.62 -6.17
N PHE A 430 -11.90 -24.28 -5.10
CA PHE A 430 -11.92 -22.93 -4.53
C PHE A 430 -10.51 -22.43 -4.23
N SER A 431 -10.23 -21.18 -4.59
CA SER A 431 -8.91 -20.57 -4.37
C SER A 431 -8.99 -19.24 -3.63
N LEU A 432 -7.88 -18.83 -3.02
CA LEU A 432 -7.73 -17.55 -2.33
C LEU A 432 -6.53 -16.79 -2.93
N VAL A 433 -6.73 -15.52 -3.30
CA VAL A 433 -5.68 -14.64 -3.82
C VAL A 433 -5.75 -13.28 -3.12
N PRO A 434 -4.83 -12.97 -2.19
CA PRO A 434 -4.84 -11.68 -1.50
C PRO A 434 -4.62 -10.51 -2.47
N MET A 435 -5.41 -9.45 -2.32
CA MET A 435 -5.35 -8.26 -3.18
C MET A 435 -4.15 -7.36 -2.83
N ARG A 436 -2.93 -7.87 -3.08
CA ARG A 436 -1.66 -7.22 -2.74
C ARG A 436 -1.62 -5.77 -3.22
N GLY A 437 -1.01 -4.87 -2.45
CA GLY A 437 -1.05 -3.42 -2.73
C GLY A 437 -0.16 -2.97 -3.90
N HIS A 438 1.14 -2.80 -3.62
CA HIS A 438 2.13 -2.22 -4.54
C HIS A 438 2.64 -3.24 -5.55
N TRP A 439 3.12 -2.73 -6.69
CA TRP A 439 3.44 -3.55 -7.88
C TRP A 439 4.47 -4.65 -7.64
N ASN A 440 5.38 -4.49 -6.68
CA ASN A 440 6.41 -5.50 -6.37
C ASN A 440 6.43 -5.98 -4.91
N VAL A 441 5.36 -5.74 -4.13
CA VAL A 441 5.33 -6.21 -2.73
C VAL A 441 5.36 -7.74 -2.63
N ALA A 442 4.80 -8.45 -3.63
CA ALA A 442 4.93 -9.90 -3.71
C ALA A 442 6.38 -10.31 -3.97
N GLY A 443 7.09 -9.57 -4.84
CA GLY A 443 8.49 -9.87 -5.19
C GLY A 443 9.43 -9.66 -4.02
N ASN A 444 9.22 -8.61 -3.21
CA ASN A 444 10.00 -8.49 -1.97
C ASN A 444 9.82 -9.69 -1.06
N ASN A 445 8.58 -10.17 -0.84
CA ASN A 445 8.37 -11.34 0.01
C ASN A 445 9.02 -12.60 -0.56
N GLN A 446 8.98 -12.80 -1.89
CA GLN A 446 9.68 -13.92 -2.54
C GLN A 446 11.19 -13.80 -2.35
N VAL A 447 11.77 -12.64 -2.68
CA VAL A 447 13.22 -12.38 -2.58
C VAL A 447 13.71 -12.55 -1.15
N PHE A 448 13.02 -11.94 -0.21
CA PHE A 448 13.38 -11.99 1.20
C PHE A 448 13.29 -13.43 1.72
N ALA A 449 12.22 -14.15 1.38
CA ALA A 449 12.02 -15.52 1.82
C ALA A 449 13.07 -16.48 1.26
N TRP A 450 13.42 -16.40 -0.03
CA TRP A 450 14.42 -17.32 -0.58
C TRP A 450 15.85 -17.04 -0.10
N LEU A 451 16.17 -15.78 0.29
CA LEU A 451 17.50 -15.42 0.80
C LEU A 451 17.65 -15.67 2.30
N THR A 452 16.59 -15.41 3.08
CA THR A 452 16.67 -15.37 4.55
C THR A 452 15.80 -16.41 5.25
N GLY A 453 14.94 -17.10 4.50
CA GLY A 453 13.89 -17.96 5.05
C GLY A 453 12.61 -17.21 5.47
N TYR A 454 12.62 -15.87 5.49
CA TYR A 454 11.50 -15.07 5.98
C TYR A 454 11.05 -13.96 5.02
N PRO A 455 9.76 -13.62 4.94
CA PRO A 455 9.22 -12.74 3.90
C PRO A 455 9.26 -11.24 4.20
N TYR A 456 9.34 -10.81 5.47
CA TYR A 456 9.38 -9.39 5.90
C TYR A 456 9.81 -9.31 7.37
N ALA A 457 9.96 -8.11 7.95
CA ALA A 457 10.33 -7.91 9.36
C ALA A 457 11.54 -8.73 9.82
N ILE A 458 12.60 -8.75 9.00
CA ILE A 458 13.76 -9.62 9.20
C ILE A 458 14.83 -8.85 9.96
N ASP A 459 15.28 -9.42 11.07
CA ASP A 459 16.35 -8.89 11.90
C ASP A 459 17.64 -9.67 11.66
N LEU A 460 18.66 -8.98 11.14
CA LEU A 460 19.98 -9.54 10.82
C LEU A 460 21.07 -9.07 11.79
N SER A 461 20.70 -8.39 12.89
CA SER A 461 21.65 -7.83 13.89
C SER A 461 22.55 -8.84 14.58
N ARG A 462 22.21 -10.13 14.54
CA ARG A 462 22.99 -11.21 15.17
C ARG A 462 23.85 -12.00 14.18
N GLY A 463 23.92 -11.57 12.91
CA GLY A 463 24.63 -12.27 11.85
C GLY A 463 23.87 -13.46 11.25
N TYR A 464 22.64 -13.71 11.69
CA TYR A 464 21.70 -14.69 11.12
C TYR A 464 20.28 -14.12 11.19
N PRO A 465 19.37 -14.52 10.28
CA PRO A 465 18.02 -13.97 10.22
C PRO A 465 17.16 -14.40 11.40
N ARG A 466 16.48 -13.43 12.01
CA ARG A 466 15.43 -13.63 13.01
C ARG A 466 14.13 -12.97 12.54
N TYR A 467 13.00 -13.59 12.82
CA TYR A 467 11.70 -13.14 12.33
C TYR A 467 10.65 -13.21 13.43
N ASN A 468 10.18 -12.04 13.88
CA ASN A 468 9.17 -11.94 14.94
C ASN A 468 8.24 -10.76 14.64
N PRO A 469 7.25 -10.90 13.73
CA PRO A 469 6.25 -9.86 13.50
C PRO A 469 5.61 -9.37 14.80
N GLY A 470 5.47 -8.05 14.95
CA GLY A 470 5.09 -7.41 16.21
C GLY A 470 6.27 -6.97 17.09
N VAL A 471 7.44 -7.59 16.90
CA VAL A 471 8.70 -7.19 17.54
C VAL A 471 9.59 -6.53 16.50
N THR A 472 9.91 -7.22 15.40
CA THR A 472 10.88 -6.76 14.38
C THR A 472 10.23 -6.03 13.20
N THR A 473 8.94 -5.72 13.30
CA THR A 473 8.17 -4.97 12.31
C THR A 473 8.44 -3.47 12.43
N THR A 474 8.53 -2.79 11.29
CA THR A 474 8.94 -1.37 11.21
C THR A 474 8.13 -0.45 12.13
N ILE A 475 6.80 -0.58 12.14
CA ILE A 475 5.95 0.27 12.99
C ILE A 475 6.27 0.07 14.46
N ASP A 476 6.43 -1.18 14.89
CA ASP A 476 6.69 -1.52 16.29
C ASP A 476 8.07 -1.03 16.75
N LEU A 477 9.10 -1.21 15.91
CA LEU A 477 10.45 -0.70 16.15
C LEU A 477 10.50 0.82 16.29
N LEU A 478 9.81 1.54 15.39
CA LEU A 478 9.75 3.01 15.41
C LEU A 478 8.99 3.53 16.62
N VAL A 479 7.87 2.90 16.98
CA VAL A 479 7.07 3.30 18.15
C VAL A 479 7.85 3.11 19.46
N ARG A 480 8.66 2.06 19.56
CA ARG A 480 9.53 1.81 20.73
C ARG A 480 10.84 2.59 20.71
N GLY A 481 11.14 3.27 19.61
CA GLY A 481 12.35 4.08 19.46
C GLY A 481 13.65 3.26 19.41
N GLU A 482 13.58 2.01 18.94
CA GLU A 482 14.70 1.06 18.99
C GLU A 482 15.72 1.29 17.87
N VAL A 483 15.27 1.81 16.73
CA VAL A 483 16.13 2.05 15.56
C VAL A 483 16.81 3.41 15.67
N ASP A 484 18.08 3.48 15.32
CA ASP A 484 18.93 4.66 15.48
C ASP A 484 19.42 5.28 14.16
N ALA A 485 19.10 4.64 13.02
CA ALA A 485 19.18 5.20 11.68
C ALA A 485 18.16 4.51 10.76
N ALA A 486 17.75 5.19 9.68
CA ALA A 486 16.85 4.59 8.70
C ALA A 486 17.23 4.95 7.26
N MET A 487 17.19 3.95 6.39
CA MET A 487 17.23 4.09 4.93
C MET A 487 15.88 3.65 4.36
N ILE A 488 15.16 4.61 3.79
CA ILE A 488 13.87 4.40 3.15
C ILE A 488 14.07 4.30 1.64
N VAL A 489 13.68 3.18 1.04
CA VAL A 489 13.87 2.91 -0.39
C VAL A 489 12.53 2.75 -1.08
N ALA A 490 12.25 3.58 -2.08
CA ALA A 490 11.06 3.49 -2.92
C ALA A 490 9.76 3.31 -2.08
N SER A 491 9.56 4.23 -1.13
CA SER A 491 8.44 4.20 -0.18
C SER A 491 8.24 5.56 0.47
N ASP A 492 7.01 5.87 0.85
CA ASP A 492 6.65 7.15 1.48
C ASP A 492 5.98 6.95 2.85
N PRO A 493 6.75 6.62 3.93
CA PRO A 493 6.24 6.62 5.29
C PRO A 493 5.56 7.92 5.72
N GLY A 494 5.96 9.07 5.17
CA GLY A 494 5.34 10.37 5.48
C GLY A 494 3.85 10.42 5.12
N ALA A 495 3.47 9.73 4.04
CA ALA A 495 2.08 9.61 3.60
C ALA A 495 1.33 8.41 4.20
N HIS A 496 2.01 7.41 4.76
CA HIS A 496 1.40 6.12 5.09
C HIS A 496 1.54 5.65 6.54
N PHE A 497 2.48 6.20 7.32
CA PHE A 497 2.68 5.75 8.69
C PHE A 497 1.87 6.57 9.68
N PRO A 498 1.36 5.94 10.77
CA PRO A 498 0.84 6.65 11.92
C PRO A 498 1.83 7.73 12.41
N ALA A 499 1.31 8.89 12.81
CA ALA A 499 2.15 10.02 13.22
C ALA A 499 3.17 9.65 14.31
N GLN A 500 2.81 8.78 15.25
CA GLN A 500 3.74 8.33 16.30
C GLN A 500 5.01 7.68 15.75
N ALA A 501 4.89 6.80 14.74
CA ALA A 501 6.05 6.17 14.11
C ALA A 501 6.87 7.19 13.30
N LEU A 502 6.19 8.11 12.61
CA LEU A 502 6.84 9.18 11.84
C LEU A 502 7.67 10.13 12.72
N LYS A 503 7.20 10.44 13.94
CA LYS A 503 7.95 11.26 14.91
C LYS A 503 9.32 10.70 15.27
N HIS A 504 9.43 9.38 15.43
CA HIS A 504 10.74 8.76 15.70
C HIS A 504 11.62 8.75 14.45
N LEU A 505 11.04 8.35 13.31
CA LEU A 505 11.74 8.30 12.03
C LEU A 505 12.35 9.66 11.64
N ALA A 506 11.69 10.77 11.97
CA ALA A 506 12.19 12.12 11.67
C ALA A 506 13.33 12.59 12.61
N LYS A 507 13.52 11.96 13.77
CA LYS A 507 14.54 12.35 14.77
C LYS A 507 15.88 11.67 14.56
N ILE A 508 15.89 10.51 13.91
CA ILE A 508 17.09 9.73 13.62
C ILE A 508 17.66 10.11 12.25
N PRO A 509 18.95 9.84 11.98
CA PRO A 509 19.52 9.94 10.65
C PRO A 509 18.65 9.23 9.61
N LEU A 510 18.11 10.01 8.67
CA LEU A 510 17.14 9.56 7.69
C LEU A 510 17.67 9.73 6.27
N ILE A 511 17.96 8.60 5.62
CA ILE A 511 18.31 8.50 4.20
C ILE A 511 17.05 8.11 3.43
N VAL A 512 16.76 8.80 2.33
CA VAL A 512 15.65 8.48 1.42
C VAL A 512 16.20 8.27 0.01
N VAL A 513 16.02 7.07 -0.52
CA VAL A 513 16.34 6.70 -1.91
C VAL A 513 15.02 6.50 -2.64
N ASP A 514 14.62 7.47 -3.46
CA ASP A 514 13.28 7.50 -4.06
C ASP A 514 13.31 8.27 -5.38
N PRO A 515 12.70 7.77 -6.47
CA PRO A 515 12.68 8.50 -7.74
C PRO A 515 11.94 9.84 -7.71
N LYS A 516 11.01 10.07 -6.75
CA LYS A 516 10.26 11.31 -6.60
C LYS A 516 10.46 11.92 -5.22
N TRP A 517 10.32 13.24 -5.12
CA TRP A 517 10.30 13.99 -3.88
C TRP A 517 8.98 13.74 -3.14
N SER A 518 8.99 12.72 -2.28
CA SER A 518 7.85 12.27 -1.49
C SER A 518 7.71 13.02 -0.16
N LEU A 519 6.63 12.76 0.61
CA LEU A 519 6.46 13.44 1.90
C LEU A 519 7.59 13.08 2.88
N ILE A 520 8.06 11.82 2.87
CA ILE A 520 9.22 11.42 3.67
C ILE A 520 10.53 12.10 3.19
N ALA A 521 10.71 12.30 1.88
CA ALA A 521 11.89 12.98 1.33
C ALA A 521 12.03 14.40 1.89
N SER A 522 10.91 15.09 2.10
CA SER A 522 10.89 16.42 2.73
C SER A 522 11.40 16.46 4.16
N LEU A 523 11.52 15.31 4.84
CA LEU A 523 12.03 15.14 6.19
C LEU A 523 13.45 14.54 6.23
N ALA A 524 13.96 14.07 5.09
CA ALA A 524 15.25 13.39 5.00
C ALA A 524 16.42 14.30 5.39
N ASP A 525 17.47 13.70 5.92
CA ASP A 525 18.79 14.32 6.07
C ASP A 525 19.61 14.18 4.79
N LEU A 526 19.43 13.06 4.10
CA LEU A 526 20.01 12.78 2.80
C LEU A 526 18.94 12.20 1.87
N TYR A 527 18.74 12.83 0.71
CA TYR A 527 17.87 12.34 -0.34
C TYR A 527 18.70 11.98 -1.58
N VAL A 528 18.47 10.79 -2.11
CA VAL A 528 19.13 10.25 -3.30
C VAL A 528 18.05 9.96 -4.35
N PRO A 529 17.95 10.76 -5.43
CA PRO A 529 17.04 10.44 -6.52
C PRO A 529 17.55 9.22 -7.29
N THR A 530 16.63 8.36 -7.73
CA THR A 530 16.94 7.21 -8.59
C THR A 530 16.01 7.13 -9.80
N LYS A 531 16.32 6.23 -10.74
CA LYS A 531 15.48 5.92 -11.90
C LYS A 531 14.18 5.20 -11.51
N ILE A 532 13.12 5.39 -12.29
CA ILE A 532 11.81 4.74 -12.14
C ILE A 532 11.77 3.47 -13.00
N VAL A 533 11.61 2.31 -12.34
CA VAL A 533 11.38 1.04 -13.03
C VAL A 533 10.09 1.10 -13.87
N GLY A 534 10.22 0.77 -15.16
CA GLY A 534 9.15 0.86 -16.16
C GLY A 534 9.05 2.21 -16.87
N ILE A 535 9.96 3.15 -16.61
CA ILE A 535 10.06 4.42 -17.36
C ILE A 535 11.50 4.60 -17.84
N ASP A 536 12.41 4.90 -16.92
CA ASP A 536 13.84 5.16 -17.18
C ASP A 536 14.79 4.15 -16.54
N ALA A 537 14.24 3.03 -16.05
CA ALA A 537 14.96 1.81 -15.69
C ALA A 537 14.11 0.58 -16.02
N GLU A 538 14.78 -0.56 -16.17
CA GLU A 538 14.16 -1.88 -16.24
C GLU A 538 14.21 -2.61 -14.89
N GLY A 539 13.47 -3.73 -14.78
CA GLY A 539 13.54 -4.58 -13.60
C GLY A 539 12.39 -5.58 -13.50
N ILE A 540 12.59 -6.62 -12.69
CA ILE A 540 11.57 -7.65 -12.48
C ILE A 540 10.71 -7.31 -11.27
N GLY A 541 9.40 -7.50 -11.39
CA GLY A 541 8.53 -7.60 -10.22
C GLY A 541 7.45 -8.64 -10.33
N TYR A 542 6.83 -8.93 -9.19
CA TYR A 542 5.86 -10.00 -9.06
C TYR A 542 4.46 -9.44 -8.86
N ARG A 543 3.53 -9.87 -9.71
CA ARG A 543 2.10 -9.56 -9.60
C ARG A 543 1.52 -10.20 -8.33
N MET A 544 0.30 -9.80 -7.93
CA MET A 544 -0.34 -10.30 -6.70
C MET A 544 -0.50 -11.83 -6.62
N ASP A 545 -0.52 -12.51 -7.76
CA ASP A 545 -0.56 -13.96 -7.94
C ASP A 545 0.85 -14.61 -8.05
N ASN A 546 1.90 -13.89 -7.66
CA ASN A 546 3.31 -14.29 -7.72
C ASN A 546 3.86 -14.56 -9.13
N MET A 547 3.22 -14.06 -10.18
CA MET A 547 3.78 -14.12 -11.53
C MET A 547 4.89 -13.09 -11.72
N PRO A 548 6.14 -13.48 -12.03
CA PRO A 548 7.23 -12.54 -12.31
C PRO A 548 7.07 -11.95 -13.71
N LEU A 549 7.16 -10.63 -13.82
CA LEU A 549 7.08 -9.86 -15.07
C LEU A 549 8.23 -8.85 -15.11
N ARG A 550 8.85 -8.69 -16.28
CA ARG A 550 9.95 -7.73 -16.49
C ARG A 550 9.39 -6.42 -17.04
N ALA A 551 9.55 -5.34 -16.28
CA ALA A 551 9.33 -3.99 -16.78
C ALA A 551 10.48 -3.59 -17.71
N LYS A 552 10.14 -2.98 -18.85
CA LYS A 552 11.13 -2.42 -19.78
C LYS A 552 11.28 -0.91 -19.54
N GLN A 553 12.42 -0.40 -19.95
CA GLN A 553 12.68 1.02 -20.02
C GLN A 553 12.19 1.59 -21.37
N VAL A 554 11.66 2.81 -21.37
CA VAL A 554 11.16 3.51 -22.58
C VAL A 554 11.74 4.93 -22.74
N LEU A 555 12.21 5.53 -21.65
CA LEU A 555 12.96 6.78 -21.64
C LEU A 555 14.30 6.56 -20.95
N GLU A 556 15.20 7.52 -20.95
CA GLU A 556 16.55 7.45 -20.38
C GLU A 556 16.87 8.77 -19.67
N THR A 557 17.60 8.67 -18.55
CA THR A 557 18.02 9.80 -17.72
C THR A 557 19.48 9.62 -17.32
N TYR A 558 20.40 10.13 -18.14
CA TYR A 558 21.85 9.87 -17.99
C TYR A 558 22.48 10.40 -16.69
N HIS A 559 21.80 11.32 -16.01
CA HIS A 559 22.30 11.93 -14.76
C HIS A 559 21.86 11.18 -13.51
N LEU A 560 20.95 10.19 -13.62
CA LEU A 560 20.44 9.42 -12.49
C LEU A 560 20.99 7.99 -12.50
N MET A 561 21.31 7.48 -11.31
CA MET A 561 21.56 6.05 -11.12
C MET A 561 20.23 5.32 -10.94
N ASP A 562 20.13 4.08 -11.42
CA ASP A 562 19.07 3.18 -10.99
C ASP A 562 19.37 2.63 -9.59
N ASP A 563 18.34 2.07 -8.95
CA ASP A 563 18.44 1.54 -7.59
C ASP A 563 19.49 0.42 -7.48
N VAL A 564 19.66 -0.40 -8.52
CA VAL A 564 20.60 -1.54 -8.52
C VAL A 564 22.03 -1.02 -8.51
N THR A 565 22.38 -0.14 -9.45
CA THR A 565 23.69 0.49 -9.56
C THR A 565 24.05 1.25 -8.29
N PHE A 566 23.10 2.00 -7.72
CA PHE A 566 23.33 2.71 -6.46
C PHE A 566 23.64 1.74 -5.31
N LEU A 567 22.86 0.67 -5.16
CA LEU A 567 23.04 -0.32 -4.10
C LEU A 567 24.34 -1.13 -4.25
N GLU A 568 24.75 -1.48 -5.46
CA GLU A 568 26.04 -2.15 -5.71
C GLU A 568 27.21 -1.29 -5.23
N LYS A 569 27.25 -0.01 -5.63
CA LYS A 569 28.28 0.92 -5.18
C LYS A 569 28.24 1.16 -3.67
N LEU A 570 27.04 1.27 -3.09
CA LEU A 570 26.86 1.43 -1.65
C LEU A 570 27.37 0.21 -0.88
N ILE A 571 27.11 -1.00 -1.36
CA ILE A 571 27.60 -2.24 -0.73
C ILE A 571 29.12 -2.29 -0.71
N GLU A 572 29.79 -1.95 -1.82
CA GLU A 572 31.26 -1.88 -1.84
C GLU A 572 31.77 -0.82 -0.86
N LYS A 573 31.14 0.36 -0.82
CA LYS A 573 31.53 1.40 0.14
C LYS A 573 31.34 0.99 1.59
N VAL A 574 30.24 0.31 1.92
CA VAL A 574 30.00 -0.23 3.27
C VAL A 574 31.09 -1.22 3.68
N LYS A 575 31.54 -2.10 2.78
CA LYS A 575 32.66 -3.00 3.05
C LYS A 575 33.95 -2.23 3.33
N GLU A 576 34.25 -1.21 2.52
CA GLU A 576 35.42 -0.36 2.73
C GLU A 576 35.39 0.36 4.08
N VAL A 577 34.25 0.93 4.47
CA VAL A 577 34.11 1.65 5.75
C VAL A 577 34.26 0.67 6.92
N LYS A 578 33.62 -0.50 6.88
CA LYS A 578 33.77 -1.53 7.93
C LYS A 578 35.21 -2.04 8.07
N ALA A 579 35.93 -2.20 6.97
CA ALA A 579 37.33 -2.63 6.97
C ALA A 579 38.28 -1.59 7.59
N ARG A 580 37.87 -0.31 7.70
CA ARG A 580 38.65 0.74 8.38
C ARG A 580 38.37 0.83 9.88
N GLU A 581 37.22 0.30 10.33
CA GLU A 581 36.81 0.29 11.74
C GLU A 581 37.21 -0.99 12.49
N THR A 582 37.59 -2.04 11.75
CA THR A 582 38.14 -3.31 12.27
C THR A 582 39.65 -3.23 12.29
#